data_AF-A0A971Z4N6-F1
#
_entry.id   AF-A0A971Z4N6-F1
#
_cell.length_a   1.000
_cell.length_b   1.000
_cell.length_c   1.000
_cell.angle_alpha   90.00
_cell.angle_beta   90.00
_cell.angle_gamma   90.00
#
_symmetry.space_group_name_H-M   'P 1'
#
loop_
_entity.id
_entity.type
_entity.pdbx_description
1 polymer ?
#
loop_
_entity_poly.entity_id
_entity_poly.type
_entity_poly.pdbx_seq_one_letter_code
_entity_poly.pdbx_strand_id
1 'polypeptide(L)'
;MTASDQRQQNARLHREYDRVWGNWPGWGALAAVNHTSVGLRFIITGLLFFLIGGVMAMLMRTQLALPEQDIVGLELYSQLFTMHGTLMMFLFAIPVLEGVAMYLIPKMVGARDLPFPRLGAMGYFCY
;
A
#
# COMPACT_ATOMS: atom_id res chain seq x y z
N MET A 1 -26.84 27.72 -21.83
CA MET A 1 -25.55 27.34 -21.22
C MET A 1 -24.78 26.54 -22.25
N THR A 2 -23.66 27.05 -22.75
CA THR A 2 -22.92 26.41 -23.84
C THR A 2 -22.01 25.30 -23.31
N ALA A 3 -21.65 24.31 -24.15
CA ALA A 3 -20.76 23.23 -23.75
C ALA A 3 -19.38 23.72 -23.25
N SER A 4 -18.92 24.89 -23.72
CA SER A 4 -17.73 25.58 -23.22
C SER A 4 -17.91 26.14 -21.81
N ASP A 5 -19.06 26.74 -21.51
CA ASP A 5 -19.34 27.31 -20.18
C ASP A 5 -19.34 26.20 -19.10
N GLN A 6 -19.93 25.05 -19.44
CA GLN A 6 -20.00 23.91 -18.52
C GLN A 6 -18.62 23.28 -18.26
N ARG A 7 -17.74 23.22 -19.27
CA ARG A 7 -16.34 22.81 -19.10
C ARG A 7 -15.56 23.77 -18.22
N GLN A 8 -15.74 25.09 -18.41
CA GLN A 8 -15.07 26.11 -17.59
C GLN A 8 -15.53 26.07 -16.14
N GLN A 9 -16.84 25.87 -15.91
CA GLN A 9 -17.40 25.71 -14.58
C GLN A 9 -16.87 24.46 -13.88
N ASN A 10 -16.84 23.31 -14.56
CA ASN A 10 -16.27 22.08 -14.00
C ASN A 10 -14.79 22.26 -13.63
N ALA A 11 -14.00 22.90 -14.50
CA ALA A 11 -12.59 23.18 -14.23
C ALA A 11 -12.39 24.14 -13.03
N ARG A 12 -13.33 25.05 -12.78
CA ARG A 12 -13.32 25.91 -11.59
C ARG A 12 -13.61 25.09 -10.33
N LEU A 13 -14.63 24.25 -10.37
CA LEU A 13 -15.03 23.39 -9.24
C LEU A 13 -13.91 22.41 -8.85
N HIS A 14 -13.23 21.81 -9.82
CA HIS A 14 -12.08 20.95 -9.55
C HIS A 14 -10.94 21.70 -8.84
N ARG A 15 -10.59 22.90 -9.30
CA ARG A 15 -9.56 23.72 -8.66
C ARG A 15 -9.93 24.14 -7.23
N GLU A 16 -11.21 24.43 -7.00
CA GLU A 16 -11.72 24.75 -5.67
C GLU A 16 -11.69 23.53 -4.75
N TYR A 17 -12.07 22.36 -5.28
CA TYR A 17 -11.97 21.08 -4.56
C TYR A 17 -10.53 20.77 -4.16
N ASP A 18 -9.58 20.87 -5.09
CA ASP A 18 -8.16 20.60 -4.82
C ASP A 18 -7.55 21.59 -3.84
N ARG A 19 -8.01 22.85 -3.83
CA ARG A 19 -7.54 23.86 -2.88
C ARG A 19 -7.92 23.53 -1.44
N VAL A 20 -9.13 22.99 -1.23
CA VAL A 20 -9.66 22.71 0.10
C VAL A 20 -9.30 21.30 0.57
N TRP A 21 -9.26 20.34 -0.35
CA TRP A 21 -9.18 18.91 -0.06
C TRP A 21 -8.00 18.19 -0.71
N GLY A 22 -7.17 18.91 -1.47
CA GLY A 22 -5.95 18.36 -2.03
C GLY A 22 -4.92 18.05 -0.96
N ASN A 23 -4.05 17.08 -1.28
CA ASN A 23 -2.91 16.79 -0.45
C ASN A 23 -1.81 17.83 -0.68
N TRP A 24 -1.03 18.09 0.37
CA TRP A 24 0.14 18.94 0.25
C TRP A 24 1.21 18.22 -0.58
N PRO A 25 1.87 18.92 -1.53
CA PRO A 25 2.91 18.32 -2.35
C PRO A 25 4.18 18.04 -1.53
N GLY A 26 5.03 17.14 -2.04
CA GLY A 26 6.31 16.78 -1.44
C GLY A 26 6.15 16.06 -0.10
N TRP A 27 6.92 16.49 0.92
CA TRP A 27 6.91 15.89 2.25
C TRP A 27 5.57 16.04 2.99
N GLY A 28 4.80 17.08 2.65
CA GLY A 28 3.45 17.27 3.18
C GLY A 28 2.50 16.14 2.78
N ALA A 29 2.83 15.36 1.76
CA ALA A 29 2.08 14.18 1.40
C ALA A 29 2.05 13.20 2.57
N LEU A 30 3.12 12.99 3.32
CA LEU A 30 3.15 12.03 4.43
C LEU A 30 2.05 12.30 5.48
N ALA A 31 1.70 13.57 5.70
CA ALA A 31 0.62 13.98 6.59
C ALA A 31 -0.79 13.79 6.01
N ALA A 32 -0.93 13.31 4.77
CA ALA A 32 -2.22 13.09 4.13
C ALA A 32 -3.03 12.01 4.84
N VAL A 33 -4.31 12.32 5.01
CA VAL A 33 -5.26 11.52 5.79
C VAL A 33 -6.30 10.83 4.89
N ASN A 34 -6.39 11.23 3.62
CA ASN A 34 -7.35 10.71 2.66
C ASN A 34 -7.16 9.19 2.43
N HIS A 35 -8.24 8.41 2.54
CA HIS A 35 -8.24 6.96 2.32
C HIS A 35 -7.58 6.52 0.99
N THR A 36 -7.72 7.32 -0.06
CA THR A 36 -7.12 7.00 -1.37
C THR A 36 -5.59 7.04 -1.31
N SER A 37 -5.03 8.02 -0.60
CA SER A 37 -3.58 8.21 -0.48
C SER A 37 -2.97 7.24 0.52
N VAL A 38 -3.64 7.02 1.64
CA VAL A 38 -3.21 6.05 2.66
C VAL A 38 -3.28 4.62 2.09
N GLY A 39 -4.38 4.24 1.44
CA GLY A 39 -4.53 2.92 0.82
C GLY A 39 -3.48 2.66 -0.27
N LEU A 40 -3.14 3.67 -1.07
CA LEU A 40 -2.08 3.53 -2.07
C LEU A 40 -0.70 3.30 -1.44
N ARG A 41 -0.40 3.94 -0.30
CA ARG A 41 0.87 3.69 0.41
C ARG A 41 0.98 2.28 0.93
N PHE A 42 -0.08 1.76 1.54
CA PHE A 42 -0.14 0.37 1.98
C PHE A 42 0.16 -0.60 0.84
N ILE A 43 -0.43 -0.36 -0.34
CA ILE A 43 -0.19 -1.21 -1.53
C ILE A 43 1.26 -1.11 -1.99
N ILE A 44 1.83 0.09 -2.08
CA ILE A 44 3.22 0.29 -2.54
C ILE A 44 4.22 -0.33 -1.55
N THR A 45 4.06 -0.07 -0.25
CA THR A 45 4.92 -0.61 0.79
C THR A 45 4.78 -2.13 0.90
N GLY A 46 3.57 -2.65 0.81
CA GLY A 46 3.33 -4.09 0.76
C GLY A 46 3.98 -4.75 -0.46
N LEU A 47 3.95 -4.09 -1.63
CA LEU A 47 4.63 -4.59 -2.83
C LEU A 47 6.16 -4.61 -2.65
N LEU A 48 6.74 -3.65 -1.92
CA LEU A 48 8.16 -3.68 -1.57
C LEU A 48 8.49 -4.91 -0.70
N PHE A 49 7.70 -5.18 0.34
CA PHE A 49 7.88 -6.38 1.17
C PHE A 49 7.62 -7.68 0.42
N PHE A 50 6.71 -7.67 -0.55
CA PHE A 50 6.51 -8.80 -1.46
C PHE A 50 7.79 -9.13 -2.24
N LEU A 51 8.47 -8.11 -2.79
CA LEU A 51 9.73 -8.34 -3.49
C LEU A 51 10.81 -8.90 -2.56
N ILE A 52 10.93 -8.34 -1.34
CA ILE A 52 11.90 -8.82 -0.34
C ILE A 52 11.61 -10.29 0.03
N GLY A 53 10.37 -10.61 0.38
CA GLY A 53 9.97 -11.98 0.70
C GLY A 53 10.10 -12.92 -0.50
N GLY A 54 9.84 -12.43 -1.72
CA GLY A 54 10.03 -13.17 -2.97
C GLY A 54 11.49 -13.55 -3.20
N VAL A 55 12.44 -12.64 -2.93
CA VAL A 55 13.88 -12.95 -3.00
C VAL A 55 14.26 -14.04 -2.00
N MET A 56 13.78 -13.96 -0.75
CA MET A 56 14.02 -15.03 0.24
C MET A 56 13.42 -16.37 -0.20
N ALA A 57 12.23 -16.36 -0.80
CA ALA A 57 11.62 -17.57 -1.35
C ALA A 57 12.48 -18.17 -2.47
N MET A 58 13.03 -17.32 -3.35
CA MET A 58 13.92 -17.78 -4.42
C MET A 58 15.20 -18.38 -3.85
N LEU A 59 15.80 -17.79 -2.81
CA LEU A 59 16.99 -18.36 -2.14
C LEU A 59 16.71 -19.75 -1.53
N MET A 60 15.57 -19.92 -0.86
CA MET A 60 15.14 -21.23 -0.36
C MET A 60 14.92 -22.22 -1.51
N ARG A 61 14.28 -21.78 -2.60
CA ARG A 61 14.06 -22.61 -3.79
C ARG A 61 15.36 -23.02 -4.47
N THR A 62 16.37 -22.16 -4.52
CA THR A 62 17.69 -22.52 -5.06
C THR A 62 18.39 -23.56 -4.20
N GLN A 63 18.27 -23.49 -2.87
CA GLN A 63 18.82 -24.51 -1.97
C GLN A 63 18.14 -25.87 -2.17
N LEU A 64 16.84 -25.91 -2.48
CA LEU A 64 16.09 -27.14 -2.73
C LEU A 64 16.11 -27.61 -4.20
N ALA A 65 16.83 -26.92 -5.09
CA ALA A 65 16.81 -27.24 -6.51
C ALA A 65 17.45 -28.60 -6.82
N LEU A 66 18.52 -28.96 -6.11
CA LEU A 66 19.23 -30.23 -6.22
C LEU A 66 19.43 -30.83 -4.82
N PRO A 67 19.57 -32.16 -4.71
CA PRO A 67 20.01 -32.81 -3.46
C PRO A 67 21.45 -32.41 -3.11
N GLU A 68 21.78 -32.41 -1.81
CA GLU A 68 23.14 -32.15 -1.27
C GLU A 68 23.74 -30.77 -1.64
N GLN A 69 22.90 -29.77 -1.89
CA GLN A 69 23.34 -28.39 -2.11
C GLN A 69 23.82 -27.75 -0.79
N ASP A 70 24.85 -26.90 -0.84
CA ASP A 70 25.40 -26.16 0.30
C ASP A 70 25.47 -24.65 0.03
N ILE A 71 24.40 -24.11 -0.60
CA ILE A 71 24.29 -22.67 -0.88
C ILE A 71 23.92 -21.91 0.40
N VAL A 72 23.05 -22.50 1.21
CA VAL A 72 22.50 -21.92 2.43
C VAL A 72 22.59 -22.96 3.55
N GLY A 73 23.38 -22.66 4.58
CA GLY A 73 23.50 -23.53 5.76
C GLY A 73 22.16 -23.71 6.49
N LEU A 74 22.01 -24.81 7.23
CA LEU A 74 20.77 -25.21 7.92
C LEU A 74 20.18 -24.12 8.83
N GLU A 75 21.04 -23.43 9.58
CA GLU A 75 20.62 -22.34 10.47
C GLU A 75 20.04 -21.16 9.68
N LEU A 76 20.76 -20.71 8.63
CA LEU A 76 20.31 -19.63 7.77
C LEU A 76 19.04 -20.00 7.02
N TYR A 77 18.90 -21.24 6.54
CA TYR A 77 17.67 -21.72 5.90
C TYR A 77 16.46 -21.63 6.84
N SER A 78 16.62 -22.06 8.09
CA SER A 78 15.55 -22.02 9.09
C SER A 78 15.14 -20.58 9.40
N GLN A 79 16.10 -19.66 9.51
CA GLN A 79 15.84 -18.24 9.71
C GLN A 79 15.14 -17.61 8.49
N LEU A 80 15.61 -17.91 7.27
CA LEU A 80 14.98 -17.43 6.03
C LEU A 80 13.54 -17.91 5.90
N PHE A 81 13.26 -19.16 6.26
CA PHE A 81 11.90 -19.71 6.22
C PHE A 81 10.95 -18.95 7.17
N THR A 82 11.37 -18.75 8.43
CA THR A 82 10.57 -18.00 9.40
C THR A 82 10.38 -16.55 8.95
N MET A 83 11.45 -15.87 8.53
CA MET A 83 11.36 -14.48 8.09
C MET A 83 10.50 -14.31 6.83
N HIS A 84 10.64 -15.20 5.84
CA HIS A 84 9.80 -15.21 4.65
C HIS A 84 8.31 -15.33 5.01
N GLY A 85 7.96 -16.28 5.89
CA GLY A 85 6.57 -16.47 6.33
C GLY A 85 6.01 -15.25 7.05
N THR A 86 6.76 -14.67 7.99
CA THR A 86 6.35 -13.47 8.72
C THR A 86 6.17 -12.27 7.79
N LEU A 87 7.11 -12.05 6.86
CA LEU A 87 7.03 -10.97 5.87
C LEU A 87 5.83 -11.12 4.94
N MET A 88 5.57 -12.33 4.44
CA MET A 88 4.45 -12.58 3.54
C MET A 88 3.09 -12.43 4.23
N MET A 89 2.94 -12.97 5.44
CA MET A 89 1.67 -12.92 6.15
C MET A 89 1.37 -11.49 6.68
N PHE A 90 2.31 -10.91 7.43
CA PHE A 90 2.07 -9.69 8.21
C PHE A 90 2.49 -8.41 7.52
N LEU A 91 3.52 -8.46 6.67
CA LEU A 91 4.04 -7.25 6.01
C LEU A 91 3.59 -7.11 4.55
N PHE A 92 3.02 -8.17 3.94
CA PHE A 92 2.45 -8.12 2.59
C PHE A 92 0.95 -8.41 2.57
N ALA A 93 0.51 -9.61 2.96
CA ALA A 93 -0.87 -10.04 2.73
C ALA A 93 -1.90 -9.18 3.48
N ILE A 94 -1.74 -9.01 4.79
CA ILE A 94 -2.66 -8.20 5.61
C ILE A 94 -2.63 -6.72 5.17
N PRO A 95 -1.46 -6.05 5.05
CA PRO A 95 -1.41 -4.64 4.72
C PRO A 95 -1.88 -4.32 3.29
N VAL A 96 -1.61 -5.18 2.31
CA VAL A 96 -2.12 -4.99 0.94
C VAL A 96 -3.63 -5.15 0.91
N LEU A 97 -4.19 -6.15 1.61
CA LEU A 97 -5.64 -6.32 1.71
C LEU A 97 -6.27 -5.09 2.36
N GLU A 98 -5.69 -4.57 3.44
CA GLU A 98 -6.14 -3.35 4.11
C GLU A 98 -6.04 -2.14 3.17
N GLY A 99 -4.93 -1.95 2.46
CA GLY A 99 -4.75 -0.87 1.49
C GLY A 99 -5.76 -0.90 0.36
N VAL A 100 -6.07 -2.09 -0.17
CA VAL A 100 -7.11 -2.30 -1.17
C VAL A 100 -8.49 -1.99 -0.60
N ALA A 101 -8.79 -2.43 0.62
CA ALA A 101 -10.04 -2.13 1.30
C ALA A 101 -10.23 -0.62 1.52
N MET A 102 -9.21 0.08 2.02
CA MET A 102 -9.22 1.55 2.18
C MET A 102 -9.40 2.27 0.85
N TYR A 103 -8.82 1.75 -0.24
CA TYR A 103 -8.94 2.37 -1.55
C TYR A 103 -10.32 2.15 -2.20
N LEU A 104 -10.88 0.95 -2.08
CA LEU A 104 -12.10 0.54 -2.80
C LEU A 104 -13.38 0.78 -2.00
N ILE A 105 -13.43 0.45 -0.71
CA ILE A 105 -14.70 0.43 0.05
C ILE A 105 -15.41 1.79 0.02
N PRO A 106 -14.75 2.93 0.31
CA PRO A 106 -15.44 4.23 0.26
C PRO A 106 -16.00 4.54 -1.13
N LYS A 107 -15.27 4.15 -2.19
CA LYS A 107 -15.70 4.35 -3.57
C LYS A 107 -16.89 3.48 -3.95
N MET A 108 -16.95 2.24 -3.46
CA MET A 108 -18.07 1.33 -3.70
C MET A 108 -19.36 1.78 -3.01
N VAL A 109 -19.24 2.35 -1.80
CA VAL A 109 -20.40 2.84 -1.02
C VAL A 109 -20.78 4.27 -1.39
N GLY A 110 -20.00 4.95 -2.24
CA GLY A 110 -20.19 6.37 -2.55
C GLY A 110 -19.90 7.29 -1.37
N ALA A 111 -19.19 6.79 -0.36
CA ALA A 111 -18.76 7.57 0.79
C ALA A 111 -17.55 8.43 0.42
N ARG A 112 -17.48 9.61 1.03
CA ARG A 112 -16.39 10.56 0.80
C ARG A 112 -15.04 10.05 1.33
N ASP A 113 -15.04 9.44 2.51
CA ASP A 113 -13.85 8.96 3.22
C ASP A 113 -14.27 7.90 4.26
N LEU A 114 -13.30 7.30 4.95
CA LEU A 114 -13.54 6.40 6.08
C LEU A 114 -14.13 7.14 7.30
N PRO A 115 -14.84 6.45 8.21
CA PRO A 115 -15.42 7.07 9.42
C PRO A 115 -14.38 7.76 10.31
N PHE A 116 -13.16 7.22 10.37
CA PHE A 116 -12.05 7.76 11.16
C PHE A 116 -10.78 7.94 10.32
N PRO A 117 -10.70 8.99 9.48
CA PRO A 117 -9.60 9.18 8.54
C PRO A 117 -8.22 9.24 9.23
N ARG A 118 -8.13 9.94 10.37
CA ARG A 118 -6.87 10.11 11.12
C ARG A 118 -6.38 8.80 11.75
N LEU A 119 -7.30 7.94 12.18
CA LEU A 119 -6.95 6.62 12.70
C LEU A 119 -6.46 5.71 11.57
N GLY A 120 -7.05 5.80 10.38
CA GLY A 120 -6.55 5.08 9.19
C GLY A 120 -5.13 5.51 8.82
N ALA A 121 -4.84 6.82 8.85
CA ALA A 121 -3.49 7.32 8.63
C ALA A 121 -2.51 6.87 9.73
N MET A 122 -2.92 6.85 10.99
CA MET A 122 -2.12 6.32 12.10
C MET A 122 -1.79 4.84 11.90
N GLY A 123 -2.74 4.04 11.42
CA GLY A 123 -2.52 2.63 11.09
C GLY A 123 -1.33 2.41 10.15
N TYR A 124 -1.18 3.29 9.14
CA TYR A 124 -0.03 3.24 8.23
C TYR A 124 1.31 3.52 8.91
N PHE A 125 1.36 4.33 9.97
CA PHE A 125 2.60 4.62 10.70
C PHE A 125 2.94 3.55 11.75
N CYS A 126 1.95 2.77 12.19
CA CYS A 126 2.17 1.61 13.07
C CYS A 126 2.56 0.35 12.29
N TYR A 127 2.21 0.32 11.00
CA TYR A 127 2.64 -0.66 10.01
C TYR A 127 4.12 -0.48 9.66
#